data_AF-A0A8S9MRU2-F1
#
_entry.id   AF-A0A8S9MRU2-F1
#
_cell.length_a   1.000
_cell.length_b   1.000
_cell.length_c   1.000
_cell.angle_alpha   90.00
_cell.angle_beta   90.00
_cell.angle_gamma   90.00
#
_symmetry.space_group_name_H-M   'P 1'
#
loop_
_entity.id
_entity.type
_entity.pdbx_description
1 polymer ?
#
loop_
_entity_poly.entity_id
_entity_poly.type
_entity_poly.pdbx_seq_one_letter_code
_entity_poly.pdbx_strand_id
1 'polypeptide(L)'
;MHFPPDGMQIFDHDDRRFSCGYASGLIYFYGMWTEEKRVPVICNPKTGRSEKFKFIYPESLRELINYKGKLGVIYNDDFTDDAIELRVWVLEDVEKHEWTKYAYTLRGDKLFPHYASEVGVISTGEIMLSMADYTSKQPFYIDYFNPERNTIRRVEIQALALWEALSKCRELGLSRIRCESDSALLIKAIKAETSLAGLYGILADIQSLASSFECISFHWISRLRNAKLIS
;
A
#
# COMPACT_ATOMS: atom_id res chain seq x y z
N MET A 1 3.84 13.06 -28.27
CA MET A 1 4.25 11.69 -27.88
C MET A 1 3.07 10.79 -28.19
N HIS A 2 3.26 9.72 -28.98
CA HIS A 2 2.23 8.69 -29.15
C HIS A 2 2.48 7.65 -28.04
N PHE A 3 1.61 7.63 -27.03
CA PHE A 3 1.66 6.68 -25.92
C PHE A 3 0.27 6.03 -25.79
N PRO A 4 0.17 4.69 -25.64
CA PRO A 4 1.25 3.70 -25.60
C PRO A 4 2.05 3.60 -26.92
N PRO A 5 3.32 3.12 -26.90
CA PRO A 5 4.10 2.88 -28.12
C PRO A 5 3.40 1.91 -29.08
N ASP A 6 3.70 2.00 -30.38
CA ASP A 6 3.09 1.15 -31.41
C ASP A 6 3.19 -0.34 -31.07
N GLY A 7 2.07 -1.05 -31.18
CA GLY A 7 1.96 -2.48 -30.82
C GLY A 7 1.84 -2.76 -29.32
N MET A 8 1.74 -1.73 -28.46
CA MET A 8 1.44 -1.90 -27.03
C MET A 8 0.04 -1.39 -26.66
N GLN A 9 -0.57 -2.06 -25.70
CA GLN A 9 -1.88 -1.68 -25.15
C GLN A 9 -1.83 -1.53 -23.62
N ILE A 10 -2.62 -0.59 -23.12
CA ILE A 10 -2.88 -0.38 -21.69
C ILE A 10 -4.27 -0.97 -21.42
N PHE A 11 -4.35 -2.00 -20.57
CA PHE A 11 -5.61 -2.62 -20.16
C PHE A 11 -5.99 -2.19 -18.74
N ASP A 12 -7.30 -2.16 -18.47
CA ASP A 12 -7.88 -1.72 -17.19
C ASP A 12 -8.10 -2.86 -16.16
N HIS A 13 -8.09 -2.38 -14.92
CA HIS A 13 -8.27 -2.82 -13.53
C HIS A 13 -8.67 -4.21 -12.99
N ASP A 14 -8.80 -5.30 -13.75
CA ASP A 14 -9.20 -6.58 -13.09
C ASP A 14 -8.04 -7.36 -12.45
N ASP A 15 -6.80 -6.94 -12.68
CA ASP A 15 -5.61 -7.56 -12.11
C ASP A 15 -4.85 -6.52 -11.30
N ARG A 16 -4.70 -6.72 -9.98
CA ARG A 16 -3.88 -5.87 -9.07
C ARG A 16 -2.41 -5.74 -9.52
N ARG A 17 -2.04 -6.40 -10.62
CA ARG A 17 -0.75 -6.35 -11.31
C ARG A 17 -0.58 -5.16 -12.26
N PHE A 18 -1.59 -4.29 -12.48
CA PHE A 18 -1.36 -3.01 -13.16
C PHE A 18 -0.92 -1.95 -12.16
N SER A 19 0.40 -1.74 -12.05
CA SER A 19 0.98 -0.63 -11.29
C SER A 19 1.67 0.35 -12.23
N CYS A 20 1.44 1.65 -12.00
CA CYS A 20 2.19 2.72 -12.62
C CYS A 20 2.78 3.64 -11.55
N GLY A 21 3.97 4.16 -11.79
CA GLY A 21 4.70 4.95 -10.79
C GLY A 21 5.53 6.06 -11.42
N TYR A 22 5.90 7.04 -10.60
CA TYR A 22 6.81 8.12 -10.99
C TYR A 22 7.96 8.21 -10.01
N ALA A 23 9.18 8.08 -10.53
CA ALA A 23 10.41 8.21 -9.75
C ALA A 23 11.51 8.78 -10.64
N SER A 24 12.39 9.62 -10.06
CA SER A 24 13.57 10.18 -10.76
C SER A 24 13.27 10.88 -12.10
N GLY A 25 12.07 11.45 -12.27
CA GLY A 25 11.69 12.08 -13.54
C GLY A 25 11.19 11.12 -14.62
N LEU A 26 11.02 9.84 -14.31
CA LEU A 26 10.59 8.78 -15.21
C LEU A 26 9.23 8.23 -14.77
N ILE A 27 8.43 7.78 -15.74
CA ILE A 27 7.14 7.10 -15.53
C ILE A 27 7.34 5.62 -15.81
N TYR A 28 6.80 4.77 -14.95
CA TYR A 28 6.97 3.32 -15.02
C TYR A 28 5.60 2.65 -15.13
N PHE A 29 5.50 1.62 -15.95
CA PHE A 29 4.29 0.82 -16.16
C PHE A 29 4.65 -0.66 -16.05
N TYR A 30 4.06 -1.39 -15.11
CA TYR A 30 4.40 -2.81 -14.91
C TYR A 30 3.64 -3.76 -15.86
N GLY A 31 2.47 -3.35 -16.34
CA GLY A 31 1.53 -4.23 -17.05
C GLY A 31 1.34 -3.97 -18.54
N MET A 32 2.31 -3.36 -19.25
CA MET A 32 2.11 -3.10 -20.69
C MET A 32 2.09 -4.39 -21.49
N TRP A 33 1.03 -4.60 -22.28
CA TRP A 33 0.90 -5.80 -23.09
C TRP A 33 1.62 -5.63 -24.42
N THR A 34 2.44 -6.62 -24.78
CA THR A 34 2.99 -6.82 -26.14
C THR A 34 2.43 -8.13 -26.68
N GLU A 35 2.48 -8.38 -28.00
CA GLU A 35 1.90 -9.56 -28.65
C GLU A 35 2.22 -10.92 -27.97
N GLU A 36 3.33 -11.02 -27.25
CA GLU A 36 3.78 -12.26 -26.60
C GLU A 36 3.54 -12.30 -25.08
N LYS A 37 3.63 -11.17 -24.36
CA LYS A 37 3.61 -11.11 -22.89
C LYS A 37 3.42 -9.71 -22.32
N ARG A 38 3.12 -9.65 -21.01
CA ARG A 38 3.25 -8.41 -20.21
C ARG A 38 4.71 -8.05 -20.02
N VAL A 39 5.05 -6.79 -20.26
CA VAL A 39 6.39 -6.23 -20.06
C VAL A 39 6.33 -4.96 -19.22
N PRO A 40 7.25 -4.79 -18.26
CA PRO A 40 7.46 -3.50 -17.65
C PRO A 40 8.04 -2.51 -18.67
N VAL A 41 7.57 -1.27 -18.64
CA VAL A 41 8.02 -0.19 -19.52
C VAL A 41 8.36 1.04 -18.71
N ILE A 42 9.47 1.66 -19.08
CA ILE A 42 9.95 2.90 -18.46
C ILE A 42 9.88 4.00 -19.52
N CYS A 43 9.26 5.12 -19.17
CA CYS A 43 9.04 6.25 -20.04
C CYS A 43 9.74 7.48 -19.47
N ASN A 44 10.53 8.15 -20.29
CA ASN A 44 11.09 9.46 -19.98
C ASN A 44 10.19 10.55 -20.59
N PRO A 45 9.34 11.22 -19.79
CA PRO A 45 8.43 12.25 -20.30
C PRO A 45 9.16 13.45 -20.91
N LYS A 46 10.40 13.75 -20.49
CA LYS A 46 11.18 14.88 -21.02
C LYS A 46 11.72 14.60 -22.42
N THR A 47 12.15 13.37 -22.69
CA THR A 47 12.77 13.01 -23.98
C THR A 47 11.81 12.32 -24.94
N GLY A 48 10.64 11.89 -24.49
CA GLY A 48 9.71 11.12 -25.30
C GLY A 48 10.09 9.66 -25.47
N ARG A 49 11.20 9.22 -24.89
CA ARG A 49 11.74 7.86 -25.06
C ARG A 49 11.09 6.90 -24.08
N SER A 50 10.81 5.69 -24.55
CA SER A 50 10.36 4.58 -23.72
C SER A 50 11.23 3.35 -23.94
N GLU A 51 11.44 2.57 -22.89
CA GLU A 51 12.21 1.33 -22.95
C GLU A 51 11.46 0.17 -22.32
N LYS A 52 11.48 -0.99 -23.00
CA LYS A 52 10.98 -2.26 -22.46
C LYS A 52 12.01 -2.82 -21.48
N PHE A 53 11.62 -3.02 -20.24
CA PHE A 53 12.51 -3.55 -19.22
C PHE A 53 12.51 -5.09 -19.25
N LYS A 54 13.62 -5.68 -19.72
CA LYS A 54 13.72 -7.14 -19.93
C LYS A 54 14.03 -7.96 -18.66
N PHE A 55 14.55 -7.32 -17.61
CA PHE A 55 15.17 -8.01 -16.45
C PHE A 55 14.29 -8.14 -15.20
N ILE A 56 13.08 -7.59 -15.23
CA ILE A 56 12.15 -7.73 -14.12
C ILE A 56 11.45 -9.07 -14.33
N TYR A 57 11.93 -10.10 -13.63
CA TYR A 57 11.27 -11.40 -13.60
C TYR A 57 9.81 -11.20 -13.16
N PRO A 58 8.83 -11.51 -14.02
CA PRO A 58 7.42 -11.21 -13.76
C PRO A 58 6.80 -12.12 -12.70
N GLU A 59 7.48 -13.18 -12.28
CA GLU A 59 6.91 -14.22 -11.43
C GLU A 59 6.94 -13.87 -9.92
N SER A 60 7.83 -12.97 -9.48
CA SER A 60 7.98 -12.60 -8.06
C SER A 60 7.99 -11.09 -7.78
N LEU A 61 7.85 -10.24 -8.81
CA LEU A 61 7.74 -8.80 -8.60
C LEU A 61 6.41 -8.44 -7.94
N ARG A 62 6.47 -7.81 -6.77
CA ARG A 62 5.31 -7.27 -6.05
C ARG A 62 4.98 -5.86 -6.51
N GLU A 63 5.95 -4.93 -6.45
CA GLU A 63 5.65 -3.51 -6.61
C GLU A 63 6.84 -2.65 -7.05
N LEU A 64 6.53 -1.56 -7.75
CA LEU A 64 7.46 -0.49 -8.08
C LEU A 64 7.35 0.61 -7.04
N ILE A 65 8.47 1.02 -6.46
CA ILE A 65 8.53 2.02 -5.41
C ILE A 65 9.44 3.19 -5.77
N ASN A 66 9.18 4.35 -5.20
CA ASN A 66 10.14 5.43 -5.17
C ASN A 66 10.98 5.32 -3.91
N TYR A 67 12.17 4.72 -4.03
CA TYR A 67 13.08 4.52 -2.90
C TYR A 67 14.13 5.63 -2.87
N LYS A 68 13.98 6.57 -1.92
CA LYS A 68 14.93 7.69 -1.71
C LYS A 68 15.22 8.49 -3.00
N GLY A 69 14.18 8.72 -3.81
CA GLY A 69 14.27 9.48 -5.05
C GLY A 69 14.76 8.67 -6.26
N LYS A 70 15.01 7.37 -6.09
CA LYS A 70 15.37 6.42 -7.15
C LYS A 70 14.24 5.44 -7.39
N LEU A 71 14.19 4.87 -8.60
CA LEU A 71 13.30 3.74 -8.85
C LEU A 71 13.77 2.54 -8.06
N GLY A 72 12.90 2.04 -7.20
CA GLY A 72 13.06 0.79 -6.51
C GLY A 72 12.02 -0.24 -6.96
N VAL A 73 12.36 -1.50 -6.73
CA VAL A 73 11.57 -2.66 -7.14
C VAL A 73 11.59 -3.63 -5.96
N ILE A 74 10.41 -4.10 -5.54
CA ILE A 74 10.28 -5.00 -4.38
C ILE A 74 9.84 -6.39 -4.82
N TYR A 75 10.59 -7.39 -4.37
CA TYR A 75 10.30 -8.81 -4.56
C TYR A 75 10.17 -9.51 -3.20
N ASN A 76 9.31 -10.52 -3.15
CA ASN A 76 9.30 -11.50 -2.08
C ASN A 76 9.57 -12.87 -2.72
N ASP A 77 10.56 -13.60 -2.24
CA ASP A 77 10.71 -15.02 -2.58
C ASP A 77 9.91 -15.89 -1.59
N ASP A 78 9.41 -17.03 -2.07
CA ASP A 78 8.58 -17.96 -1.30
C ASP A 78 9.31 -18.62 -0.12
N PHE A 79 8.47 -19.02 0.82
CA PHE A 79 8.59 -19.18 2.27
C PHE A 79 9.53 -20.27 2.84
N THR A 80 9.96 -20.01 4.07
CA THR A 80 9.84 -20.99 5.18
C THR A 80 8.75 -20.48 6.15
N ASP A 81 8.05 -21.36 6.89
CA ASP A 81 6.89 -21.02 7.74
C ASP A 81 7.10 -19.85 8.74
N ASP A 82 8.35 -19.44 8.99
CA ASP A 82 8.72 -18.47 10.04
C ASP A 82 9.50 -17.23 9.52
N ALA A 83 9.75 -17.12 8.21
CA ALA A 83 10.52 -16.00 7.66
C ALA A 83 10.14 -15.62 6.22
N ILE A 84 10.13 -14.31 5.95
CA ILE A 84 9.95 -13.72 4.61
C ILE A 84 11.26 -13.05 4.20
N GLU A 85 11.77 -13.35 3.00
CA GLU A 85 12.88 -12.58 2.43
C GLU A 85 12.34 -11.44 1.55
N LEU A 86 12.44 -10.22 2.06
CA LEU A 86 12.12 -9.01 1.31
C LEU A 86 13.35 -8.57 0.52
N ARG A 87 13.25 -8.55 -0.81
CA ARG A 87 14.30 -8.03 -1.69
C ARG A 87 13.92 -6.67 -2.23
N VAL A 88 14.85 -5.73 -2.15
CA VAL A 88 14.70 -4.36 -2.67
C VAL A 88 15.80 -4.13 -3.68
N TRP A 89 15.45 -3.87 -4.94
CA TRP A 89 16.41 -3.52 -5.97
C TRP A 89 16.25 -2.06 -6.34
N VAL A 90 17.34 -1.30 -6.37
CA VAL A 90 17.35 0.13 -6.66
C VAL A 90 18.11 0.37 -7.96
N LEU A 91 17.49 1.06 -8.90
CA LEU A 91 18.11 1.41 -10.17
C LEU A 91 19.10 2.56 -9.95
N GLU A 92 20.37 2.29 -10.19
CA GLU A 92 21.46 3.26 -10.03
C GLU A 92 21.71 4.04 -11.33
N ASP A 93 21.72 3.31 -12.45
CA ASP A 93 21.97 3.87 -13.78
C ASP A 93 20.97 3.26 -14.77
N VAL A 94 20.14 4.11 -15.36
CA VAL A 94 19.10 3.72 -16.31
C VAL A 94 19.71 3.27 -17.64
N GLU A 95 20.80 3.93 -18.09
CA GLU A 95 21.40 3.67 -19.39
C GLU A 95 22.29 2.43 -19.38
N LYS A 96 22.97 2.18 -18.26
CA LYS A 96 23.81 0.98 -18.06
C LYS A 96 23.05 -0.21 -17.48
N HIS A 97 21.78 -0.03 -17.13
CA HIS A 97 20.95 -1.02 -16.44
C HIS A 97 21.60 -1.54 -15.14
N GLU A 98 22.21 -0.65 -14.36
CA GLU A 98 22.89 -1.01 -13.12
C GLU A 98 21.93 -0.98 -11.93
N TRP A 99 21.93 -2.06 -11.15
CA TRP A 99 21.04 -2.26 -10.00
C TRP A 99 21.81 -2.56 -8.72
N THR A 100 21.50 -1.84 -7.65
CA THR A 100 21.90 -2.24 -6.29
C THR A 100 20.82 -3.16 -5.72
N LYS A 101 21.22 -4.33 -5.21
CA LYS A 101 20.29 -5.34 -4.69
C LYS A 101 20.47 -5.50 -3.18
N TYR A 102 19.36 -5.39 -2.46
CA TYR A 102 19.29 -5.62 -1.03
C TYR A 102 18.37 -6.81 -0.76
N ALA A 103 18.73 -7.62 0.24
CA ALA A 103 17.93 -8.74 0.71
C ALA A 103 17.83 -8.64 2.24
N TYR A 104 16.60 -8.73 2.75
CA TYR A 104 16.29 -8.60 4.17
C TYR A 104 15.48 -9.81 4.60
N THR A 105 16.03 -10.59 5.53
CA THR A 105 15.27 -11.65 6.18
C THR A 105 14.43 -11.05 7.30
N LEU A 106 13.14 -10.99 7.07
CA LEU A 106 12.16 -10.59 8.07
C LEU A 106 11.74 -11.85 8.82
N ARG A 107 11.94 -11.87 10.15
CA ARG A 107 11.55 -12.98 11.03
C ARG A 107 10.59 -12.51 12.12
N GLY A 108 9.68 -13.38 12.54
CA GLY A 108 8.97 -13.25 13.80
C GLY A 108 7.47 -13.49 13.76
N ASP A 109 6.93 -13.67 14.96
CA ASP A 109 5.52 -13.68 15.39
C ASP A 109 4.71 -12.42 15.00
N LYS A 110 5.38 -11.42 14.44
CA LYS A 110 4.83 -10.13 13.99
C LYS A 110 4.89 -9.94 12.48
N LEU A 111 5.09 -10.98 11.69
CA LEU A 111 4.93 -10.93 10.25
C LEU A 111 3.56 -11.47 9.87
N PHE A 112 2.96 -10.90 8.81
CA PHE A 112 1.76 -11.53 8.25
C PHE A 112 2.16 -12.89 7.72
N PRO A 113 1.47 -13.98 8.12
CA PRO A 113 1.79 -15.31 7.62
C PRO A 113 1.76 -15.35 6.09
N HIS A 114 0.89 -14.58 5.45
CA HIS A 114 0.70 -14.67 4.01
C HIS A 114 0.39 -13.28 3.43
N TYR A 115 1.16 -12.91 2.40
CA TYR A 115 0.94 -11.84 1.42
C TYR A 115 0.84 -10.38 1.96
N ALA A 116 1.73 -9.51 1.47
CA ALA A 116 1.54 -8.05 1.52
C ALA A 116 0.97 -7.56 0.17
N SER A 117 -0.06 -6.69 0.19
CA SER A 117 -0.83 -6.29 -1.01
C SER A 117 -0.40 -4.94 -1.59
N GLU A 118 0.04 -4.01 -0.75
CA GLU A 118 0.40 -2.66 -1.16
C GLU A 118 1.69 -2.26 -0.46
N VAL A 119 2.59 -1.67 -1.23
CA VAL A 119 3.95 -1.36 -0.83
C VAL A 119 4.31 0.06 -1.24
N GLY A 120 4.45 0.92 -0.23
CA GLY A 120 4.84 2.32 -0.42
C GLY A 120 6.18 2.63 0.26
N VAL A 121 6.76 3.79 -0.05
CA VAL A 121 7.91 4.32 0.68
C VAL A 121 7.54 5.70 1.20
N ILE A 122 7.68 5.91 2.51
CA ILE A 122 7.44 7.22 3.12
C ILE A 122 8.69 8.08 3.09
N SER A 123 8.54 9.37 3.41
CA SER A 123 9.63 10.36 3.36
C SER A 123 10.83 10.01 4.26
N THR A 124 10.65 9.18 5.29
CA THR A 124 11.73 8.67 6.15
C THR A 124 12.56 7.56 5.49
N GLY A 125 12.12 7.03 4.33
CA GLY A 125 12.74 5.90 3.64
C GLY A 125 12.29 4.53 4.16
N GLU A 126 11.34 4.48 5.10
CA GLU A 126 10.71 3.23 5.53
C GLU A 126 9.76 2.71 4.44
N ILE A 127 9.78 1.39 4.25
CA ILE A 127 8.91 0.66 3.33
C ILE A 127 7.64 0.28 4.09
N MET A 128 6.49 0.75 3.62
CA MET A 128 5.18 0.35 4.12
C MET A 128 4.78 -0.97 3.48
N LEU A 129 4.35 -1.94 4.27
CA LEU A 129 3.85 -3.24 3.82
C LEU A 129 2.43 -3.41 4.37
N SER A 130 1.44 -3.41 3.47
CA SER A 130 0.03 -3.57 3.80
C SER A 130 -0.40 -5.04 3.81
N MET A 131 -1.34 -5.41 4.68
CA MET A 131 -1.95 -6.75 4.69
C MET A 131 -2.62 -7.09 3.36
N ALA A 132 -2.37 -8.28 2.82
CA ALA A 132 -3.16 -8.78 1.68
C ALA A 132 -4.36 -9.62 2.10
N ASP A 133 -4.19 -10.48 3.12
CA ASP A 133 -5.26 -11.37 3.60
C ASP A 133 -5.97 -10.73 4.80
N TYR A 134 -6.79 -9.72 4.50
CA TYR A 134 -7.68 -9.11 5.49
C TYR A 134 -8.95 -9.93 5.66
N THR A 135 -9.35 -10.16 6.91
CA THR A 135 -10.67 -10.69 7.24
C THR A 135 -11.27 -9.82 8.34
N SER A 136 -12.60 -9.67 8.37
CA SER A 136 -13.32 -8.88 9.39
C SER A 136 -13.13 -9.39 10.83
N LYS A 137 -12.40 -10.48 11.04
CA LYS A 137 -12.08 -11.06 12.35
C LYS A 137 -10.79 -10.49 12.96
N GLN A 138 -10.01 -9.70 12.22
CA GLN A 138 -8.77 -9.10 12.71
C GLN A 138 -8.64 -7.63 12.30
N PRO A 139 -8.02 -6.76 13.12
CA PRO A 139 -7.75 -5.39 12.72
C PRO A 139 -6.87 -5.32 11.47
N PHE A 140 -7.03 -4.25 10.68
CA PHE A 140 -6.11 -3.96 9.58
C PHE A 140 -4.82 -3.36 10.14
N TYR A 141 -3.68 -3.79 9.61
CA TYR A 141 -2.36 -3.35 10.05
C TYR A 141 -1.50 -2.95 8.86
N ILE A 142 -0.61 -1.99 9.08
CA ILE A 142 0.49 -1.65 8.17
C ILE A 142 1.80 -1.86 8.92
N ASP A 143 2.71 -2.61 8.30
CA ASP A 143 4.06 -2.80 8.79
C ASP A 143 4.99 -1.78 8.13
N TYR A 144 5.66 -0.96 8.94
CA TYR A 144 6.71 -0.04 8.50
C TYR A 144 8.05 -0.73 8.71
N PHE A 145 8.67 -1.15 7.61
CA PHE A 145 10.00 -1.72 7.59
C PHE A 145 11.07 -0.64 7.41
N ASN A 146 12.06 -0.61 8.29
CA ASN A 146 13.23 0.25 8.17
C ASN A 146 14.41 -0.57 7.61
N PRO A 147 14.84 -0.35 6.36
CA PRO A 147 15.92 -1.13 5.74
C PRO A 147 17.30 -0.88 6.36
N GLU A 148 17.54 0.32 6.91
CA GLU A 148 18.84 0.68 7.50
C GLU A 148 19.08 0.00 8.85
N ARG A 149 18.00 -0.14 9.63
CA ARG A 149 18.04 -0.76 10.96
C ARG A 149 17.63 -2.24 10.93
N ASN A 150 17.08 -2.69 9.81
CA ASN A 150 16.45 -4.00 9.66
C ASN A 150 15.39 -4.27 10.75
N THR A 151 14.52 -3.30 10.99
CA THR A 151 13.47 -3.37 12.03
C THR A 151 12.09 -3.17 11.43
N ILE A 152 11.09 -3.83 11.99
CA ILE A 152 9.68 -3.67 11.61
C ILE A 152 8.90 -3.04 12.75
N ARG A 153 8.03 -2.08 12.42
CA ARG A 153 7.03 -1.49 13.31
C ARG A 153 5.63 -1.71 12.74
N ARG A 154 4.81 -2.47 13.44
CA ARG A 154 3.40 -2.70 13.11
C ARG A 154 2.51 -1.59 13.65
N VAL A 155 1.59 -1.11 12.82
CA VAL A 155 0.60 -0.09 13.19
C VAL A 155 -0.79 -0.56 12.81
N GLU A 156 -1.70 -0.59 13.77
CA GLU A 156 -3.12 -0.85 13.53
C GLU A 156 -3.78 0.37 12.86
N ILE A 157 -4.46 0.14 11.73
CA ILE A 157 -5.21 1.16 11.00
C ILE A 157 -6.68 1.06 11.39
N GLN A 158 -6.98 1.59 12.57
CA GLN A 158 -8.35 1.66 13.10
C GLN A 158 -9.30 2.48 12.21
N ALA A 159 -8.77 3.36 11.35
CA ALA A 159 -9.57 4.15 10.42
C ALA A 159 -10.32 3.26 9.41
N LEU A 160 -9.64 2.28 8.82
CA LEU A 160 -10.25 1.40 7.82
C LEU A 160 -11.33 0.50 8.45
N ALA A 161 -11.05 -0.05 9.63
CA ALA A 161 -12.03 -0.82 10.39
C ALA A 161 -13.30 0.00 10.69
N LEU A 162 -13.13 1.29 11.04
CA LEU A 162 -14.25 2.21 11.23
C LEU A 162 -15.03 2.46 9.94
N TRP A 163 -14.35 2.66 8.81
CA TRP A 163 -14.99 2.85 7.51
C TRP A 163 -15.85 1.65 7.11
N GLU A 164 -15.36 0.42 7.30
CA GLU A 164 -16.12 -0.80 7.01
C GLU A 164 -17.34 -0.96 7.92
N ALA A 165 -17.16 -0.71 9.22
CA ALA A 165 -18.26 -0.76 10.19
C ALA A 165 -19.38 0.21 9.79
N LEU A 166 -19.03 1.43 9.40
CA LEU A 166 -19.98 2.40 8.89
C LEU A 166 -20.63 1.93 7.58
N SER A 167 -19.85 1.36 6.66
CA SER A 167 -20.38 0.87 5.38
C SER A 167 -21.43 -0.21 5.64
N LYS A 168 -21.17 -1.11 6.60
CA LYS A 168 -22.11 -2.13 7.00
C LYS A 168 -23.34 -1.57 7.68
N CYS A 169 -23.20 -0.58 8.56
CA CYS A 169 -24.34 0.08 9.17
C CYS A 169 -25.26 0.73 8.13
N ARG A 170 -24.69 1.33 7.07
CA ARG A 170 -25.44 1.89 5.95
C ARG A 170 -26.21 0.81 5.19
N GLU A 171 -25.56 -0.32 4.87
CA GLU A 171 -26.23 -1.46 4.22
C GLU A 171 -27.40 -2.01 5.05
N LEU A 172 -27.26 -2.00 6.38
CA LEU A 172 -28.30 -2.42 7.32
C LEU A 172 -29.40 -1.37 7.52
N GLY A 173 -29.31 -0.21 6.87
CA GLY A 173 -30.30 0.86 6.98
C GLY A 173 -30.30 1.58 8.33
N LEU A 174 -29.23 1.49 9.11
CA LEU A 174 -29.11 2.20 10.38
C LEU A 174 -28.92 3.68 10.11
N SER A 175 -29.81 4.54 10.63
CA SER A 175 -29.74 5.99 10.42
C SER A 175 -29.01 6.75 11.52
N ARG A 176 -28.88 6.17 12.72
CA ARG A 176 -28.31 6.82 13.91
C ARG A 176 -27.20 5.97 14.53
N ILE A 177 -25.98 6.48 14.54
CA ILE A 177 -24.78 5.73 14.88
C ILE A 177 -23.94 6.48 15.93
N ARG A 178 -23.44 5.73 16.91
CA ARG A 178 -22.40 6.18 17.83
C ARG A 178 -21.16 5.31 17.62
N CYS A 179 -20.09 5.92 17.14
CA CYS A 179 -18.80 5.27 16.97
C CYS A 179 -17.91 5.56 18.19
N GLU A 180 -17.33 4.51 18.77
CA GLU A 180 -16.38 4.61 19.86
C GLU A 180 -15.06 3.96 19.42
N SER A 181 -13.92 4.62 19.68
CA SER A 181 -12.58 4.11 19.39
C SER A 181 -11.63 4.47 20.53
N ASP A 182 -10.64 3.61 20.78
CA ASP A 182 -9.58 3.89 21.75
C ASP A 182 -8.36 4.62 21.16
N SER A 183 -8.34 4.86 19.84
CA SER A 183 -7.35 5.71 19.20
C SER A 183 -7.76 7.18 19.27
N ALA A 184 -7.15 7.89 20.22
CA ALA A 184 -7.31 9.34 20.36
C ALA A 184 -6.85 10.08 19.08
N LEU A 185 -5.84 9.56 18.38
CA LEU A 185 -5.36 10.12 17.12
C LEU A 185 -6.41 10.02 16.02
N LEU A 186 -7.07 8.86 15.87
CA LEU A 186 -8.13 8.66 14.88
C LEU A 186 -9.32 9.58 15.15
N ILE A 187 -9.81 9.59 16.39
CA ILE A 187 -10.94 10.44 16.78
C ILE A 187 -10.62 11.92 16.58
N LYS A 188 -9.39 12.35 16.88
CA LYS A 188 -8.95 13.71 16.62
C LYS A 188 -8.87 14.01 15.12
N ALA A 189 -8.32 13.11 14.31
CA ALA A 189 -8.20 13.29 12.86
C ALA A 189 -9.58 13.41 12.18
N ILE A 190 -10.54 12.56 12.55
CA ILE A 190 -11.92 12.62 12.02
C ILE A 190 -12.59 13.95 12.39
N LYS A 191 -12.40 14.42 13.63
CA LYS A 191 -13.05 15.64 14.14
C LYS A 191 -12.40 16.93 13.64
N ALA A 192 -11.09 16.93 13.45
CA ALA A 192 -10.32 18.12 13.13
C ALA A 192 -10.07 18.30 11.63
N GLU A 193 -10.55 17.37 10.79
CA GLU A 193 -10.24 17.33 9.34
C GLU A 193 -8.73 17.37 9.05
N THR A 194 -7.89 16.97 10.01
CA THR A 194 -6.44 17.00 9.87
C THR A 194 -5.96 15.72 9.21
N SER A 195 -5.28 15.86 8.07
CA SER A 195 -4.58 14.80 7.35
C SER A 195 -3.55 14.10 8.25
N LEU A 196 -3.75 12.81 8.52
CA LEU A 196 -2.61 11.93 8.79
C LEU A 196 -1.99 11.58 7.44
N ALA A 197 -0.69 11.88 7.26
CA ALA A 197 0.04 11.47 6.06
C ALA A 197 -0.10 9.94 5.88
N GLY A 198 -0.66 9.52 4.74
CA GLY A 198 -0.97 8.12 4.42
C GLY A 198 -2.41 7.66 4.71
N LEU A 199 -3.24 8.46 5.39
CA LEU A 199 -4.65 8.11 5.70
C LEU A 199 -5.67 9.12 5.17
N TYR A 200 -5.23 10.17 4.46
CA TYR A 200 -6.11 11.22 3.97
C TYR A 200 -7.29 10.69 3.14
N GLY A 201 -7.03 9.76 2.20
CA GLY A 201 -8.09 9.14 1.39
C GLY A 201 -9.14 8.43 2.26
N ILE A 202 -8.69 7.55 3.16
CA ILE A 202 -9.58 6.81 4.07
C ILE A 202 -10.36 7.77 4.98
N LEU A 203 -9.73 8.82 5.51
CA LEU A 203 -10.40 9.81 6.35
C LEU A 203 -11.48 10.58 5.57
N ALA A 204 -11.18 10.97 4.33
CA ALA A 204 -12.14 11.62 3.45
C ALA A 204 -13.32 10.69 3.11
N ASP A 205 -13.06 9.40 2.86
CA ASP A 205 -14.09 8.40 2.61
C ASP A 205 -14.97 8.16 3.85
N ILE A 206 -14.38 8.10 5.05
CA ILE A 206 -15.14 8.01 6.32
C ILE A 206 -16.05 9.22 6.49
N GLN A 207 -15.56 10.44 6.20
CA GLN A 207 -16.36 11.65 6.32
C GLN A 207 -17.49 11.69 5.29
N SER A 208 -17.20 11.31 4.05
CA SER A 208 -18.21 11.18 2.99
C SER A 208 -19.29 10.17 3.40
N LEU A 209 -18.89 9.01 3.91
CA LEU A 209 -19.83 7.99 4.36
C LEU A 209 -20.61 8.42 5.60
N ALA A 210 -19.96 9.08 6.56
CA ALA A 210 -20.57 9.66 7.75
C ALA A 210 -21.70 10.64 7.38
N SER A 211 -21.53 11.39 6.29
CA SER A 211 -22.56 12.33 5.80
C SER A 211 -23.86 11.66 5.34
N SER A 212 -23.85 10.34 5.10
CA SER A 212 -25.05 9.59 4.70
C SER A 212 -25.97 9.20 5.86
N PHE A 213 -25.55 9.39 7.11
CA PHE A 213 -26.34 9.07 8.29
C PHE A 213 -27.10 10.30 8.81
N GLU A 214 -28.32 10.09 9.31
CA GLU A 214 -29.12 11.15 9.93
C GLU A 214 -28.45 11.69 11.20
N CYS A 215 -27.81 10.81 11.97
CA CYS A 215 -27.07 11.19 13.17
C CYS A 215 -25.86 10.29 13.32
N ILE A 216 -24.66 10.87 13.32
CA ILE A 216 -23.42 10.15 13.60
C ILE A 216 -22.55 10.93 14.58
N SER A 217 -21.87 10.22 15.47
CA SER A 217 -20.97 10.82 16.45
C SER A 217 -19.77 9.94 16.76
N PHE A 218 -18.59 10.56 16.87
CA PHE A 218 -17.33 9.88 17.12
C PHE A 218 -16.79 10.20 18.52
N HIS A 219 -16.50 9.18 19.31
CA HIS A 219 -16.07 9.31 20.69
C HIS A 219 -14.80 8.51 20.97
N TRP A 220 -13.90 9.12 21.74
CA TRP A 220 -12.78 8.39 22.29
C TRP A 220 -13.20 7.66 23.57
N ILE A 221 -12.77 6.41 23.72
CA ILE A 221 -12.93 5.62 24.94
C ILE A 221 -11.59 5.03 25.39
N SER A 222 -11.43 4.76 26.69
CA SER A 222 -10.20 4.09 27.16
C SER A 222 -10.11 2.65 26.65
N ARG A 223 -8.89 2.16 26.38
CA ARG A 223 -8.64 0.75 25.98
C ARG A 223 -9.27 -0.25 26.94
N LEU A 224 -9.23 0.01 28.25
CA LEU A 224 -9.83 -0.84 29.26
C LEU A 224 -11.36 -0.95 29.12
N ARG A 225 -12.02 0.16 28.73
CA ARG A 225 -13.46 0.18 28.46
C ARG A 225 -13.78 -0.51 27.13
N ASN A 226 -12.94 -0.31 26.11
CA ASN A 226 -13.08 -0.96 24.82
C ASN A 226 -12.97 -2.49 24.95
N ALA A 227 -11.96 -2.99 25.68
CA ALA A 227 -11.76 -4.43 25.89
C ALA A 227 -12.94 -5.14 26.59
N LYS A 228 -13.67 -4.45 27.47
CA LYS A 228 -14.86 -5.00 28.16
C LYS A 228 -16.10 -5.12 27.27
N LEU A 229 -16.12 -4.45 26.11
CA LEU A 229 -17.24 -4.52 25.16
C LEU A 229 -17.12 -5.74 24.22
N ILE A 230 -15.95 -6.39 24.21
CA ILE A 230 -15.59 -7.48 23.29
C ILE A 230 -15.49 -8.83 24.04
N SER A 231 -15.65 -8.82 25.38
CA SER A 231 -15.72 -10.01 26.25
C SER A 231 -17.16 -10.42 26.52
#